data_AF-A0A662VX21-F1
#
_entry.id   AF-A0A662VX21-F1
#
_cell.length_a   1.000
_cell.length_b   1.000
_cell.length_c   1.000
_cell.angle_alpha   90.00
_cell.angle_beta   90.00
_cell.angle_gamma   90.00
#
_symmetry.space_group_name_H-M   'P 1'
#
loop_
_entity.id
_entity.type
_entity.pdbx_description
1 polymer ?
#
loop_
_entity_poly.entity_id
_entity_poly.type
_entity_poly.pdbx_seq_one_letter_code
_entity_poly.pdbx_strand_id
1 'polypeptide(L)'
;TKEKVGEIIELANQANSTIQEARSVIYNEKSKSYDLSKAETLLSKAEDDFKSGNYASAKKLAESAKALALDVDQDGIRNEKDFAPTINNYYIYTGACTLTVTSAVAIKRKREERKRIEELKKRILEEIEELTNR
;
A
#
# COMPACT_ATOMS: atom_id res chain seq x y z
N THR A 1 29.93 13.57 35.96
CA THR A 1 31.20 13.99 35.30
C THR A 1 30.86 14.76 34.05
N LYS A 2 31.68 15.73 33.62
CA LYS A 2 31.42 16.59 32.44
C LYS A 2 31.05 15.80 31.16
N GLU A 3 31.55 14.57 31.04
CA GLU A 3 31.26 13.61 29.96
C GLU A 3 29.76 13.25 29.85
N LYS A 4 29.10 12.84 30.94
CA LYS A 4 27.65 12.54 30.97
C LYS A 4 26.78 13.74 30.59
N VAL A 5 27.22 14.96 30.90
CA VAL A 5 26.49 16.18 30.54
C VAL A 5 26.60 16.43 29.04
N GLY A 6 27.77 16.18 28.45
CA GLY A 6 27.98 16.25 27.00
C GLY A 6 27.09 15.27 26.23
N GLU A 7 27.01 14.02 26.67
CA GLU A 7 26.15 13.00 26.06
C GLU A 7 24.67 13.39 26.07
N ILE A 8 24.18 13.96 27.17
CA ILE A 8 22.79 14.42 27.29
C ILE A 8 22.50 15.58 26.32
N ILE A 9 23.43 16.53 26.20
CA ILE A 9 23.29 17.66 25.26
C ILE A 9 23.28 17.15 23.81
N GLU A 10 24.15 16.20 23.48
CA GLU A 10 24.17 15.60 22.15
C GLU A 10 22.85 14.88 21.86
N LEU A 11 22.36 14.07 22.79
CA LEU A 11 21.10 13.35 22.66
C LEU A 11 19.90 14.31 22.51
N ALA A 12 19.90 15.42 23.26
CA ALA A 12 18.88 16.46 23.13
C ALA A 12 18.92 17.11 21.73
N ASN A 13 20.11 17.42 21.22
CA ASN A 13 20.26 17.99 19.87
C ASN A 13 19.77 17.01 18.80
N GLN A 14 20.12 15.73 18.91
CA GLN A 14 19.66 14.68 18.00
C GLN A 14 18.14 14.51 18.06
N ALA A 15 17.56 14.46 19.26
CA ALA A 15 16.11 14.36 19.45
C ALA A 15 15.38 15.55 18.83
N ASN A 16 15.86 16.78 19.06
CA ASN A 16 15.28 17.98 18.47
C ASN A 16 15.36 17.97 16.94
N SER A 17 16.52 17.62 16.36
CA SER A 17 16.66 17.48 14.90
C SER A 17 15.66 16.49 14.34
N THR A 18 15.53 15.33 14.97
CA THR A 18 14.62 14.26 14.54
C THR A 18 13.15 14.71 14.62
N ILE A 19 12.76 15.45 15.67
CA ILE A 19 11.42 16.03 15.80
C ILE A 19 11.13 17.01 14.67
N GLN A 20 12.09 17.90 14.34
CA GLN A 20 11.92 18.86 13.24
C GLN A 20 11.81 18.16 11.88
N GLU A 21 12.63 17.14 11.65
CA GLU A 21 12.53 16.31 10.44
C GLU A 21 11.19 15.61 10.35
N ALA A 22 10.73 14.95 11.43
CA ALA A 22 9.44 14.27 11.48
C ALA A 22 8.30 15.25 11.20
N ARG A 23 8.34 16.45 11.80
CA ARG A 23 7.37 17.52 11.57
C ARG A 23 7.33 17.97 10.11
N SER A 24 8.49 18.18 9.49
CA SER A 24 8.58 18.58 8.08
C SER A 24 8.03 17.49 7.15
N VAL A 25 8.39 16.22 7.40
CA VAL A 25 7.89 15.09 6.63
C VAL A 25 6.38 14.96 6.78
N ILE A 26 5.84 14.98 8.01
CA ILE A 26 4.40 14.91 8.25
C ILE A 26 3.67 16.04 7.54
N TYR A 27 4.19 17.28 7.59
CA TYR A 27 3.59 18.41 6.88
C TYR A 27 3.55 18.19 5.36
N ASN A 28 4.66 17.75 4.77
CA ASN A 28 4.75 17.49 3.34
C ASN A 28 3.81 16.35 2.90
N GLU A 29 3.77 15.26 3.65
CA GLU A 29 2.93 14.11 3.33
C GLU A 29 1.44 14.41 3.57
N LYS A 30 1.11 15.23 4.57
CA LYS A 30 -0.25 15.72 4.80
C LYS A 30 -0.75 16.60 3.65
N SER A 31 0.14 17.35 3.00
CA SER A 31 -0.22 18.15 1.81
C SER A 31 -0.70 17.29 0.63
N LYS A 32 -0.38 15.99 0.64
CA LYS A 32 -0.84 14.98 -0.32
C LYS A 32 -2.17 14.32 0.10
N SER A 33 -2.83 14.84 1.14
CA SER A 33 -4.11 14.34 1.68
C SER A 33 -4.06 12.94 2.28
N TYR A 34 -2.89 12.47 2.74
CA TYR A 34 -2.78 11.23 3.50
C TYR A 34 -3.31 11.38 4.94
N ASP A 35 -3.94 10.33 5.46
CA ASP A 35 -4.30 10.26 6.88
C ASP A 35 -3.06 9.93 7.72
N LEU A 36 -2.51 10.96 8.35
CA LEU A 36 -1.31 10.86 9.18
C LEU A 36 -1.60 10.93 10.68
N SER A 37 -2.86 10.70 11.10
CA SER A 37 -3.29 10.87 12.49
C SER A 37 -2.43 10.09 13.50
N LYS A 38 -1.96 8.88 13.10
CA LYS A 38 -1.04 8.06 13.93
C LYS A 38 0.34 8.70 14.05
N ALA A 39 0.89 9.20 12.94
CA ALA A 39 2.19 9.86 12.92
C ALA A 39 2.16 11.17 13.73
N GLU A 40 1.09 11.96 13.60
CA GLU A 40 0.87 13.18 14.38
C GLU A 40 0.75 12.90 15.88
N THR A 41 0.04 11.83 16.26
CA THR A 41 -0.06 11.40 17.67
C THR A 41 1.31 11.03 18.24
N LEU A 42 2.15 10.33 17.48
CA LEU A 42 3.50 9.97 17.91
C LEU A 42 4.43 11.18 17.98
N LEU A 43 4.33 12.12 17.03
CA LEU A 43 5.07 13.38 17.09
C LEU A 43 4.69 14.19 18.33
N SER A 44 3.41 14.29 18.66
CA SER A 44 2.96 14.97 19.88
C SER A 44 3.59 14.34 21.14
N LYS A 45 3.60 13.00 21.23
CA LYS A 45 4.24 12.31 22.35
C LYS A 45 5.76 12.53 22.38
N ALA A 46 6.41 12.57 21.22
CA ALA A 46 7.84 12.89 21.13
C ALA A 46 8.16 14.29 21.67
N GLU A 47 7.31 15.27 21.35
CA GLU A 47 7.45 16.65 21.85
C GLU A 47 7.24 16.75 23.36
N ASP A 48 6.30 15.99 23.92
CA ASP A 48 6.04 15.96 25.36
C ASP A 48 7.17 15.25 26.13
N ASP A 49 7.72 14.17 25.59
CA ASP A 49 8.91 13.52 26.13
C ASP A 49 10.13 14.45 26.06
N PHE A 50 10.28 15.21 24.98
CA PHE A 50 11.37 16.18 24.84
C PHE A 50 11.29 17.26 25.92
N LYS A 51 10.10 17.83 26.14
CA LYS A 51 9.84 18.83 27.20
C LYS A 51 10.11 18.26 28.60
N SER A 52 9.86 16.97 28.79
CA SER A 52 10.09 16.25 30.05
C SER A 52 11.55 15.85 30.27
N GLY A 53 12.45 16.12 29.30
CA GLY A 53 13.86 15.72 29.36
C GLY A 53 14.14 14.27 28.95
N ASN A 54 13.12 13.54 28.48
CA ASN A 54 13.22 12.15 28.04
C ASN A 54 13.75 12.05 26.60
N TYR A 55 14.94 12.58 26.32
CA TYR A 55 15.45 12.76 24.96
C TYR A 55 15.58 11.47 24.15
N ALA A 56 15.95 10.35 24.78
CA ALA A 56 16.02 9.05 24.10
C ALA A 56 14.64 8.58 23.60
N SER A 57 13.62 8.75 24.43
CA SER A 57 12.23 8.39 24.09
C SER A 57 11.69 9.32 23.01
N ALA A 58 11.91 10.62 23.16
CA ALA A 58 11.54 11.64 22.19
C ALA A 58 12.11 11.33 20.79
N LYS A 59 13.41 11.01 20.72
CA LYS A 59 14.06 10.62 19.46
C LYS A 59 13.39 9.40 18.83
N LYS A 60 13.19 8.32 19.58
CA LYS A 60 12.58 7.08 19.08
C LYS A 60 11.14 7.29 18.59
N LEU A 61 10.35 8.08 19.31
CA LEU A 61 8.98 8.41 18.92
C LEU A 61 8.96 9.26 17.65
N ALA A 62 9.86 10.24 17.52
CA ALA A 62 9.99 11.06 16.33
C ALA A 62 10.46 10.26 15.10
N GLU A 63 11.42 9.33 15.26
CA GLU A 63 11.83 8.39 14.20
C GLU A 63 10.64 7.55 13.73
N SER A 64 9.84 7.06 14.67
CA SER A 64 8.66 6.24 14.37
C SER A 64 7.58 7.07 13.65
N ALA A 65 7.35 8.31 14.10
CA ALA A 65 6.42 9.24 13.45
C ALA A 65 6.86 9.55 12.01
N LYS A 66 8.16 9.80 11.80
CA LYS A 66 8.74 10.03 10.47
C LYS A 66 8.59 8.82 9.56
N ALA A 67 8.85 7.61 10.07
CA ALA A 67 8.71 6.38 9.29
C ALA A 67 7.26 6.16 8.82
N LEU A 68 6.30 6.31 9.73
CA LEU A 68 4.86 6.19 9.40
C LEU A 68 4.38 7.21 8.39
N ALA A 69 4.94 8.42 8.42
CA ALA A 69 4.57 9.44 7.45
C ALA A 69 5.12 9.11 6.05
N LEU A 70 6.29 8.49 5.96
CA LEU A 70 6.93 8.11 4.69
C LEU A 70 6.37 6.83 4.07
N ASP A 71 5.71 5.98 4.88
CA ASP A 71 5.15 4.69 4.51
C ASP A 71 3.83 4.51 5.29
N VAL A 72 2.74 5.00 4.68
CA VAL A 72 1.44 5.18 5.35
C VAL A 72 0.72 3.84 5.54
N ASP A 73 0.84 2.92 4.58
CA ASP A 73 0.23 1.60 4.63
C ASP A 73 1.14 0.52 5.23
N GLN A 74 2.39 0.88 5.55
CA GLN A 74 3.38 0.06 6.24
C GLN A 74 3.81 -1.17 5.44
N ASP A 75 3.80 -1.09 4.12
CA ASP A 75 4.19 -2.19 3.25
C ASP A 75 5.70 -2.24 2.98
N GLY A 76 6.46 -1.26 3.49
CA GLY A 76 7.91 -1.14 3.35
C GLY A 76 8.34 -0.34 2.12
N ILE A 77 7.41 0.16 1.32
CA ILE A 77 7.66 1.02 0.17
C ILE A 77 7.32 2.45 0.55
N ARG A 78 8.23 3.38 0.26
CA ARG A 78 7.97 4.80 0.51
C ARG A 78 6.85 5.31 -0.39
N ASN A 79 6.00 6.20 0.14
CA ASN A 79 4.89 6.82 -0.60
C ASN A 79 5.30 7.42 -1.96
N GLU A 80 6.54 7.93 -2.08
CA GLU A 80 7.06 8.52 -3.32
C GLU A 80 7.34 7.49 -4.44
N LYS A 81 7.48 6.22 -4.08
CA LYS A 81 7.79 5.10 -5.00
C LYS A 81 6.63 4.12 -5.15
N ASP A 82 5.63 4.23 -4.29
CA ASP A 82 4.46 3.37 -4.34
C ASP A 82 3.40 3.94 -5.29
N PHE A 83 2.85 3.06 -6.13
CA PHE A 83 1.77 3.41 -7.06
C PHE A 83 0.48 3.74 -6.32
N ALA A 84 0.25 3.09 -5.16
CA ALA A 84 -0.94 3.32 -4.34
C ALA A 84 -0.61 3.42 -2.84
N PRO A 85 0.00 4.54 -2.39
CA PRO A 85 0.54 4.73 -1.02
C PRO A 85 -0.45 4.58 0.15
N THR A 86 -1.74 4.39 -0.14
CA THR A 86 -2.81 4.26 0.84
C THR A 86 -3.50 2.90 0.78
N ILE A 87 -3.15 2.04 -0.18
CA ILE A 87 -3.76 0.74 -0.40
C ILE A 87 -2.65 -0.30 -0.51
N ASN A 88 -2.64 -1.24 0.44
CA ASN A 88 -1.67 -2.32 0.44
C ASN A 88 -1.64 -3.03 -0.93
N ASN A 89 -0.46 -3.00 -1.53
CA ASN A 89 -0.18 -3.47 -2.88
C ASN A 89 -0.65 -4.91 -3.16
N TYR A 90 -0.72 -5.74 -2.11
CA TYR A 90 -1.27 -7.09 -2.17
C TYR A 90 -2.69 -7.13 -2.78
N TYR A 91 -3.56 -6.17 -2.44
CA TYR A 91 -4.93 -6.12 -2.95
C TYR A 91 -5.00 -5.76 -4.44
N ILE A 92 -4.11 -4.87 -4.90
CA ILE A 92 -4.06 -4.43 -6.30
C ILE A 92 -3.62 -5.59 -7.20
N TYR A 93 -2.53 -6.26 -6.84
CA TYR A 93 -2.02 -7.38 -7.63
C TYR A 93 -2.93 -8.60 -7.60
N THR A 94 -3.49 -8.96 -6.45
CA THR A 94 -4.44 -10.09 -6.37
C THR A 94 -5.71 -9.83 -7.18
N GLY A 95 -6.24 -8.59 -7.16
CA GLY A 95 -7.36 -8.18 -8.00
C GLY A 95 -7.06 -8.30 -9.50
N ALA A 96 -5.93 -7.78 -9.96
CA ALA A 96 -5.54 -7.85 -11.38
C ALA A 96 -5.32 -9.30 -11.85
N CYS A 97 -4.66 -10.14 -11.05
CA CYS A 97 -4.45 -11.55 -11.38
C CYS A 97 -5.77 -12.34 -11.43
N THR A 98 -6.68 -12.14 -10.47
CA THR A 98 -7.97 -12.84 -10.46
C THR A 98 -8.85 -12.44 -11.64
N LEU A 99 -8.88 -11.16 -12.01
CA LEU A 99 -9.63 -10.68 -13.18
C LEU A 99 -9.09 -11.25 -14.50
N THR A 100 -7.77 -11.30 -14.67
CA THR A 100 -7.15 -11.84 -15.89
C THR A 100 -7.39 -13.34 -16.04
N VAL A 101 -7.25 -14.11 -14.95
CA VAL A 101 -7.52 -15.56 -14.96
C VAL A 101 -9.00 -15.86 -15.22
N THR A 102 -9.91 -15.20 -14.52
CA THR A 102 -11.36 -15.43 -14.70
C THR A 102 -11.83 -15.03 -16.11
N SER A 103 -11.31 -13.94 -16.66
CA SER A 103 -11.57 -13.51 -18.04
C SER A 103 -11.05 -14.54 -19.05
N ALA A 104 -9.83 -15.06 -18.86
CA ALA A 104 -9.27 -16.09 -19.73
C ALA A 104 -10.11 -17.38 -19.71
N VAL A 105 -10.55 -17.82 -18.52
CA VAL A 105 -11.45 -18.96 -18.36
C VAL A 105 -12.80 -18.70 -19.04
N ALA A 106 -13.40 -17.54 -18.84
CA ALA A 106 -14.68 -17.18 -19.46
C ALA A 106 -14.57 -17.14 -21.00
N ILE A 107 -13.50 -16.56 -21.54
CA ILE A 107 -13.22 -16.54 -22.99
C ILE A 107 -13.06 -17.97 -23.52
N LYS A 108 -12.32 -18.84 -22.82
CA LYS A 108 -12.13 -20.24 -23.23
C LYS A 108 -13.46 -21.01 -23.23
N ARG A 109 -14.26 -20.90 -22.16
CA ARG A 109 -15.59 -21.53 -22.08
C ARG A 109 -16.51 -21.08 -23.21
N LYS A 110 -16.57 -19.77 -23.48
CA LYS A 110 -17.40 -19.22 -24.56
C LYS A 110 -16.90 -19.63 -25.96
N ARG A 111 -15.60 -19.88 -26.14
CA ARG A 111 -15.05 -20.42 -27.40
C ARG A 111 -15.44 -21.89 -27.59
N GLU A 112 -15.38 -22.70 -26.54
CA GLU A 112 -15.78 -24.12 -26.60
C GLU A 112 -17.27 -24.28 -26.85
N GLU A 113 -18.12 -23.48 -26.19
CA GLU A 113 -19.56 -23.50 -26.40
C GLU A 113 -19.94 -23.15 -27.84
N ARG A 114 -19.30 -22.14 -28.43
CA ARG A 114 -19.51 -21.78 -29.84
C ARG A 114 -19.18 -22.92 -30.80
N LYS A 115 -18.05 -23.61 -30.58
CA LYS A 115 -17.67 -24.78 -31.40
C LYS A 115 -18.72 -25.90 -31.30
N ARG A 116 -19.19 -26.22 -30.10
CA ARG A 116 -20.22 -27.26 -29.89
C ARG A 116 -21.54 -26.90 -30.58
N ILE A 117 -21.97 -25.64 -30.49
CA ILE A 117 -23.18 -25.16 -31.17
C ILE A 117 -23.03 -25.28 -32.69
N GLU A 118 -21.85 -24.95 -33.23
CA GLU A 118 -21.57 -25.02 -34.67
C GLU A 118 -21.55 -26.47 -35.19
N GLU A 119 -20.93 -27.39 -34.44
CA GLU A 119 -20.96 -28.83 -34.72
C GLU A 119 -22.37 -29.43 -34.63
N LEU A 120 -23.17 -29.00 -33.65
CA LEU A 120 -24.57 -29.43 -33.51
C LEU A 120 -25.42 -28.90 -34.66
N LYS A 121 -25.27 -27.62 -35.04
CA LYS A 121 -25.96 -27.03 -36.19
C LYS A 121 -25.65 -27.80 -37.47
N LYS A 122 -24.37 -28.13 -37.70
CA LYS A 122 -23.96 -28.89 -38.88
C LYS A 122 -24.62 -30.27 -38.94
N ARG A 123 -24.61 -31.02 -37.83
CA ARG A 123 -25.27 -32.32 -37.74
C ARG A 123 -26.77 -32.26 -38.01
N ILE A 124 -27.46 -31.28 -37.41
CA ILE A 124 -28.91 -31.09 -37.62
C ILE A 124 -29.21 -30.77 -39.11
N LEU A 125 -28.38 -29.96 -39.75
CA LEU A 125 -28.51 -29.66 -41.18
C LEU A 125 -28.34 -30.91 -42.06
N GLU A 126 -27.33 -31.73 -41.78
CA GLU A 126 -27.08 -33.00 -42.48
C GLU A 126 -28.29 -33.95 -42.33
N GLU A 127 -28.84 -34.10 -41.12
CA GLU A 127 -30.05 -34.92 -40.87
C GLU A 127 -31.29 -34.39 -41.62
N ILE A 128 -31.49 -33.07 -41.66
CA ILE A 128 -32.62 -32.47 -42.40
C ILE A 128 -32.47 -32.70 -43.91
N GLU A 129 -31.26 -32.59 -44.46
CA GLU A 129 -30.98 -32.82 -45.88
C GLU A 129 -31.24 -34.27 -46.27
N GLU A 130 -30.80 -35.24 -45.45
CA GLU A 130 -31.09 -36.66 -45.65
C GLU A 130 -32.58 -36.98 -45.61
N LEU A 131 -33.34 -36.34 -44.71
CA LEU A 131 -34.79 -36.51 -44.62
C LEU A 131 -35.54 -35.86 -45.79
N THR A 132 -35.02 -34.76 -46.33
CA THR A 132 -35.67 -34.00 -47.42
C THR A 132 -35.40 -34.63 -48.79
N ASN A 133 -34.25 -35.30 -48.97
CA ASN A 133 -33.87 -35.97 -50.22
C ASN A 133 -34.33 -37.45 -50.30
N ARG A 134 -35.11 -37.93 -49.33
CA ARG A 134 -35.81 -39.23 -49.37
C ARG A 134 -37.23 -39.08 -49.88
#